data_AF-A0A7D5GK18-F1
#
_entry.id   AF-A0A7D5GK18-F1
#
_cell.length_a   1.000
_cell.length_b   1.000
_cell.length_c   1.000
_cell.angle_alpha   90.00
_cell.angle_beta   90.00
_cell.angle_gamma   90.00
#
_symmetry.space_group_name_H-M   'P 1'
#
loop_
_entity.id
_entity.type
_entity.pdbx_description
1 polymer ?
#
loop_
_entity_poly.entity_id
_entity_poly.type
_entity_poly.pdbx_seq_one_letter_code
_entity_poly.pdbx_strand_id
1 'polypeptide(L)'
;MTGDEEDSNSPASPVKPHSLKNFVKEQSDMRAGSDAVDELHHHLDFIAERIWLEAAKEAEDDDRKTVKQRDVQEAIDSVTQPHDLIKETSRHLSYMQNMIDGQVEKSPLYAENRYDD
;
A
#
# COMPACT_ATOMS: atom_id res chain seq x y z
N MET A 1 -0.25 -38.51 -29.73
CA MET A 1 1.04 -38.48 -29.02
C MET A 1 1.70 -37.18 -29.43
N THR A 2 1.91 -36.19 -28.59
CA THR A 2 1.78 -36.01 -27.14
C THR A 2 1.58 -34.49 -27.04
N GLY A 3 0.53 -34.05 -26.36
CA GLY A 3 0.35 -32.62 -26.09
C GLY A 3 1.42 -32.20 -25.12
N ASP A 4 2.13 -31.12 -25.46
CA ASP A 4 3.05 -30.44 -24.56
C ASP A 4 2.23 -29.90 -23.38
N GLU A 5 2.19 -30.69 -22.31
CA GLU A 5 1.88 -30.20 -20.98
C GLU A 5 3.12 -29.42 -20.56
N GLU A 6 3.14 -28.12 -20.90
CA GLU A 6 3.96 -27.16 -20.19
C GLU A 6 3.52 -27.19 -18.73
N ASP A 7 4.23 -27.99 -17.94
CA ASP A 7 4.28 -27.95 -16.49
C ASP A 7 4.75 -26.55 -16.10
N SER A 8 3.84 -25.57 -16.15
CA SER A 8 4.08 -24.24 -15.60
C SER A 8 4.15 -24.42 -14.08
N ASN A 9 5.34 -24.68 -13.58
CA ASN A 9 5.66 -24.85 -12.16
C ASN A 9 5.58 -23.51 -11.40
N SER A 10 4.66 -22.63 -11.81
CA SER A 10 4.33 -21.40 -11.12
C SER A 10 3.49 -21.78 -9.90
N PRO A 11 3.87 -21.35 -8.68
CA PRO A 11 3.07 -21.60 -7.50
C PRO A 11 1.65 -21.10 -7.73
N ALA A 12 0.66 -21.89 -7.32
CA ALA A 12 -0.74 -21.51 -7.41
C ALA A 12 -0.95 -20.18 -6.68
N SER A 13 -1.59 -19.22 -7.37
CA SER A 13 -1.89 -17.90 -6.79
C SER A 13 -2.63 -18.04 -5.45
N PRO A 14 -2.28 -17.22 -4.43
CA PRO A 14 -2.95 -17.21 -3.14
C PRO A 14 -4.44 -16.85 -3.23
N VAL A 15 -4.86 -16.13 -4.29
CA VAL A 15 -6.24 -15.73 -4.50
C VAL A 15 -6.79 -16.38 -5.76
N LYS A 16 -7.87 -17.16 -5.64
CA LYS A 16 -8.54 -17.73 -6.81
C LYS A 16 -9.24 -16.63 -7.62
N PRO A 17 -9.03 -16.51 -8.94
CA PRO A 17 -9.61 -15.44 -9.75
C PRO A 17 -11.14 -15.36 -9.66
N HIS A 18 -11.82 -16.51 -9.63
CA HIS A 18 -13.29 -16.56 -9.51
C HIS A 18 -13.78 -16.01 -8.17
N SER A 19 -13.08 -16.32 -7.08
CA SER A 19 -13.41 -15.83 -5.73
C SER A 19 -13.25 -14.31 -5.65
N LEU A 20 -12.18 -13.76 -6.24
CA LEU A 20 -11.95 -12.32 -6.29
C LEU A 20 -13.04 -11.60 -7.09
N LYS A 21 -13.43 -12.14 -8.24
CA LYS A 21 -14.49 -11.58 -9.08
C LYS A 21 -15.84 -11.52 -8.36
N ASN A 22 -16.17 -12.52 -7.55
CA ASN A 22 -17.40 -12.52 -6.76
C ASN A 22 -17.29 -11.52 -5.60
N PHE A 23 -16.15 -11.49 -4.92
CA PHE A 23 -15.88 -10.53 -3.85
C PHE A 23 -16.09 -9.08 -4.30
N VAL A 24 -15.48 -8.64 -5.42
CA VAL A 24 -15.61 -7.24 -5.87
C VAL A 24 -17.03 -6.86 -6.26
N LYS A 25 -17.85 -7.82 -6.73
CA LYS A 25 -19.26 -7.60 -7.05
C LYS A 25 -20.12 -7.44 -5.80
N GLU A 26 -19.76 -8.10 -4.70
CA GLU A 26 -20.47 -7.99 -3.44
C GLU A 26 -20.14 -6.69 -2.70
N GLN A 27 -18.96 -6.10 -2.95
CA GLN A 27 -18.52 -4.87 -2.29
C GLN A 27 -19.05 -3.58 -2.93
N SER A 28 -19.54 -3.62 -4.18
CA SER A 28 -20.05 -2.41 -4.85
C SER A 28 -21.05 -2.73 -5.96
N ASP A 29 -21.94 -1.79 -6.23
CA ASP A 29 -22.88 -1.87 -7.38
C ASP A 29 -22.21 -1.61 -8.74
N MET A 30 -20.89 -1.33 -8.76
CA MET A 30 -20.16 -1.06 -9.99
C MET A 30 -19.87 -2.35 -10.75
N ARG A 31 -19.87 -2.24 -12.09
CA ARG A 31 -19.41 -3.34 -12.95
C ARG A 31 -17.88 -3.37 -12.95
N ALA A 32 -17.30 -4.50 -12.56
CA ALA A 32 -15.87 -4.73 -12.66
C ALA A 32 -15.49 -5.17 -14.09
N GLY A 33 -14.60 -4.42 -14.75
CA GLY A 33 -13.91 -4.85 -15.97
C GLY A 33 -13.01 -6.05 -15.70
N SER A 34 -12.78 -6.92 -16.68
CA SER A 34 -11.89 -8.09 -16.47
C SER A 34 -10.46 -7.65 -16.19
N ASP A 35 -9.96 -6.68 -16.95
CA ASP A 35 -8.68 -6.02 -16.77
C ASP A 35 -8.50 -5.45 -15.36
N ALA A 36 -9.52 -4.79 -14.82
CA ALA A 36 -9.48 -4.27 -13.46
C ALA A 36 -9.40 -5.38 -12.39
N VAL A 37 -10.07 -6.51 -12.62
CA VAL A 37 -10.01 -7.67 -11.72
C VAL A 37 -8.65 -8.36 -11.82
N ASP A 38 -8.10 -8.47 -13.03
CA ASP A 38 -6.78 -9.06 -13.27
C ASP A 38 -5.67 -8.20 -12.62
N GLU A 39 -5.76 -6.87 -12.73
CA GLU A 39 -4.83 -5.95 -12.07
C GLU A 39 -4.89 -6.05 -10.54
N LEU A 40 -6.10 -6.13 -9.98
CA LEU A 40 -6.31 -6.34 -8.55
C LEU A 40 -5.73 -7.68 -8.09
N HIS A 41 -5.94 -8.73 -8.89
CA HIS A 41 -5.41 -10.06 -8.63
C HIS A 41 -3.87 -10.04 -8.57
N HIS A 42 -3.23 -9.42 -9.57
CA HIS A 42 -1.77 -9.26 -9.61
C HIS A 42 -1.24 -8.54 -8.36
N HIS A 43 -1.90 -7.46 -7.94
CA HIS A 43 -1.50 -6.70 -6.75
C HIS A 43 -1.66 -7.51 -5.46
N LEU A 44 -2.72 -8.31 -5.34
CA LEU A 44 -2.93 -9.18 -4.18
C LEU A 44 -1.84 -10.25 -4.08
N ASP A 45 -1.46 -10.86 -5.20
CA ASP A 45 -0.37 -11.83 -5.26
C ASP A 45 0.96 -11.20 -4.86
N PHE A 46 1.26 -10.02 -5.44
CA PHE A 46 2.47 -9.27 -5.10
C PHE A 46 2.54 -8.90 -3.62
N ILE A 47 1.47 -8.35 -3.04
CA ILE A 47 1.46 -7.95 -1.63
C ILE A 47 1.58 -9.18 -0.72
N ALA A 48 0.87 -10.26 -1.02
CA ALA A 48 0.93 -11.50 -0.24
C ALA A 48 2.34 -12.09 -0.23
N GLU A 49 3.02 -12.11 -1.38
CA GLU A 49 4.41 -12.56 -1.48
C GLU A 49 5.34 -11.69 -0.62
N ARG A 50 5.23 -10.36 -0.71
CA ARG A 50 6.10 -9.44 0.04
C ARG A 50 5.91 -9.55 1.54
N ILE A 51 4.66 -9.65 2.02
CA ILE A 51 4.36 -9.87 3.44
C ILE A 51 4.98 -11.19 3.91
N TRP A 52 4.83 -12.26 3.11
CA TRP A 52 5.36 -13.56 3.48
C TRP A 52 6.89 -13.58 3.55
N LEU A 53 7.58 -12.96 2.59
CA LEU A 53 9.04 -12.88 2.59
C LEU A 53 9.57 -12.10 3.80
N GLU A 54 8.93 -10.99 4.18
CA GLU A 54 9.34 -10.23 5.37
C GLU A 54 9.05 -11.03 6.65
N ALA A 55 7.89 -11.67 6.76
CA ALA A 55 7.56 -12.51 7.93
C ALA A 55 8.50 -13.72 8.06
N ALA A 56 8.93 -14.30 6.93
CA ALA A 56 9.91 -15.37 6.90
C ALA A 56 11.28 -14.92 7.39
N LYS A 57 11.69 -13.71 7.01
CA LYS A 57 12.93 -13.09 7.47
C LYS A 57 12.89 -12.80 8.97
N GLU A 58 11.80 -12.25 9.50
CA GLU A 58 11.63 -12.05 10.95
C GLU A 58 11.70 -13.37 11.74
N ALA A 59 11.14 -14.46 11.16
CA ALA A 59 11.28 -15.78 11.77
C ALA A 59 12.72 -16.30 11.72
N GLU A 60 13.44 -16.05 10.62
CA GLU A 60 14.84 -16.44 10.44
C GLU A 60 15.78 -15.68 11.39
N ASP A 61 15.58 -14.37 11.56
CA ASP A 61 16.33 -13.51 12.48
C ASP A 61 16.17 -13.95 13.96
N ASP A 62 15.06 -14.63 14.26
CA ASP A 62 14.77 -15.25 15.56
C ASP A 62 15.24 -16.73 15.68
N ASP A 63 16.03 -17.24 14.74
CA ASP A 63 16.47 -18.64 14.63
C ASP A 63 15.31 -19.66 14.55
N ARG A 64 14.15 -19.25 14.03
CA ARG A 64 12.96 -20.11 13.89
C ARG A 64 12.77 -20.58 12.45
N LYS A 65 12.40 -21.86 12.30
CA LYS A 65 11.99 -22.44 11.01
C LYS A 65 10.49 -22.35 10.73
N THR A 66 9.75 -21.66 11.59
CA THR A 66 8.30 -21.57 11.51
C THR A 66 7.88 -20.13 11.70
N VAL A 67 7.27 -19.58 10.65
CA VAL A 67 6.59 -18.29 10.68
C VAL A 67 5.37 -18.41 11.57
N LYS A 68 5.25 -17.48 12.52
CA LYS A 68 4.14 -17.35 13.46
C LYS A 68 3.27 -16.18 13.05
N GLN A 69 2.05 -16.14 13.58
CA GLN A 69 1.12 -15.03 13.36
C GLN A 69 1.73 -13.66 13.67
N ARG A 70 2.56 -13.55 14.73
CA ARG A 70 3.21 -12.28 15.09
C ARG A 70 4.12 -11.76 13.99
N ASP A 71 4.87 -12.65 13.32
CA ASP A 71 5.82 -12.27 12.28
C ASP A 71 5.07 -11.74 11.04
N VAL A 72 3.91 -12.33 10.73
CA VAL A 72 3.03 -11.84 9.67
C VAL A 72 2.45 -10.46 10.01
N GLN A 73 2.06 -10.24 11.27
CA GLN A 73 1.56 -8.94 11.71
C GLN A 73 2.67 -7.87 11.67
N GLU A 74 3.87 -8.21 12.15
CA GLU A 74 5.04 -7.33 12.11
C GLU A 74 5.43 -6.99 10.65
N ALA A 75 5.35 -7.96 9.73
CA ALA A 75 5.55 -7.73 8.30
C ALA A 75 4.50 -6.78 7.70
N ILE A 76 3.21 -6.94 8.05
CA ILE A 76 2.15 -6.01 7.62
C ILE A 76 2.43 -4.60 8.15
N ASP A 77 2.78 -4.48 9.43
CA ASP A 77 3.07 -3.19 10.05
C ASP A 77 4.29 -2.54 9.39
N SER A 78 5.34 -3.31 9.11
CA SER A 78 6.55 -2.85 8.40
C SER A 78 6.25 -2.34 6.99
N VAL A 79 5.35 -3.01 6.27
CA VAL A 79 4.95 -2.58 4.91
C VAL A 79 4.04 -1.35 4.95
N THR A 80 3.22 -1.16 5.99
CA THR A 80 2.19 -0.11 6.02
C THR A 80 2.62 1.16 6.78
N GLN A 81 3.34 1.02 7.90
CA GLN A 81 3.75 2.15 8.75
C GLN A 81 4.54 3.25 8.03
N PRO A 82 5.50 2.96 7.13
CA PRO A 82 6.24 4.02 6.45
C PRO A 82 5.33 4.93 5.62
N HIS A 83 4.30 4.37 4.99
CA HIS A 83 3.33 5.14 4.21
C HIS A 83 2.46 6.02 5.10
N ASP A 84 2.03 5.51 6.25
CA ASP A 84 1.26 6.28 7.24
C ASP A 84 2.09 7.44 7.81
N LEU A 85 3.37 7.19 8.13
CA LEU A 85 4.28 8.22 8.64
C LEU A 85 4.56 9.32 7.61
N ILE A 86 4.75 8.96 6.34
CA ILE A 86 4.91 9.94 5.25
C ILE A 86 3.66 10.80 5.12
N LYS A 87 2.48 10.18 5.18
CA LYS A 87 1.19 10.89 5.09
C LYS A 87 0.97 11.84 6.27
N GLU A 88 1.30 11.40 7.47
CA GLU A 88 1.25 12.26 8.66
C GLU A 88 2.25 13.42 8.56
N THR A 89 3.49 13.15 8.17
CA THR A 89 4.52 14.17 7.99
C THR A 89 4.12 15.20 6.95
N SER A 90 3.54 14.76 5.82
CA SER A 90 3.02 15.65 4.79
C SER A 90 1.94 16.59 5.32
N ARG A 91 1.00 16.10 6.14
CA ARG A 91 -0.02 16.94 6.78
C ARG A 91 0.60 17.97 7.72
N HIS A 92 1.62 17.56 8.49
CA HIS A 92 2.30 18.46 9.41
C HIS A 92 3.05 19.57 8.66
N LEU A 93 3.72 19.24 7.56
CA LEU A 93 4.37 20.25 6.70
C LEU A 93 3.37 21.23 6.10
N SER A 94 2.20 20.78 5.63
CA SER A 94 1.14 21.67 5.15
C SER A 94 0.62 22.59 6.25
N TYR A 95 0.46 22.07 7.47
CA TYR A 95 0.07 22.90 8.61
C TYR A 95 1.12 23.98 8.91
N MET A 96 2.39 23.62 8.93
CA MET A 96 3.50 24.57 9.14
C MET A 96 3.55 25.63 8.05
N GLN A 97 3.36 25.24 6.78
CA GLN A 97 3.28 26.19 5.66
C GLN A 97 2.17 27.22 5.88
N ASN A 98 0.95 26.77 6.22
CA ASN A 98 -0.17 27.68 6.46
C ASN A 98 0.09 28.64 7.63
N MET A 99 0.79 28.18 8.68
CA MET A 99 1.19 29.07 9.78
C MET A 99 2.21 30.11 9.34
N ILE A 100 3.21 29.72 8.55
CA ILE A 100 4.23 30.63 8.01
C ILE A 100 3.57 31.67 7.11
N ASP A 101 2.71 31.25 6.18
CA ASP A 101 1.99 32.14 5.28
C ASP A 101 1.13 33.14 6.08
N GLY A 102 0.41 32.66 7.09
CA GLY A 102 -0.37 33.51 7.98
C GLY A 102 0.48 34.48 8.83
N GLN A 103 1.73 34.14 9.15
CA GLN A 103 2.67 35.06 9.82
C GLN A 103 3.25 36.09 8.84
N VAL A 104 3.55 35.69 7.61
CA VAL A 104 4.01 36.59 6.55
C VAL A 104 2.92 37.63 6.24
N GLU A 105 1.66 37.21 6.10
CA GLU A 105 0.53 38.13 5.87
C GLU A 105 0.34 39.15 7.00
N LYS A 106 0.63 38.76 8.24
CA LYS A 106 0.52 39.62 9.43
C LYS A 106 1.79 40.41 9.72
N SER A 107 2.86 40.18 8.96
CA SER A 107 4.14 40.85 9.18
C SER A 107 4.05 42.30 8.74
N PRO A 108 4.32 43.27 9.63
CA PRO A 108 4.33 44.68 9.26
C PRO A 108 5.42 45.01 8.23
N LEU A 109 6.48 44.18 8.11
CA LEU A 109 7.54 44.35 7.11
C LEU A 109 7.07 44.09 5.66
N TYR A 110 5.99 43.33 5.47
CA TYR A 110 5.42 43.04 4.15
C TYR A 110 4.04 43.68 3.94
N ALA A 111 3.50 44.34 4.97
CA ALA A 111 2.22 45.06 4.90
C ALA A 111 2.32 46.40 4.13
N GLU A 112 3.53 46.97 4.00
CA GLU A 112 3.76 48.29 3.39
C GLU A 112 3.64 48.33 1.85
N ASN A 113 3.58 47.19 1.15
CA ASN A 113 3.38 47.17 -0.31
C ASN A 113 1.91 47.20 -0.76
N ARG A 114 0.95 47.48 0.14
CA ARG A 114 -0.50 47.60 -0.20
C ARG A 114 -1.02 49.04 -0.21
N TYR A 115 -0.15 50.03 -0.09
CA TYR A 115 -0.48 51.45 -0.20
C TYR A 115 0.43 52.13 -1.24
N ASP A 116 0.36 51.71 -2.49
CA ASP A 116 0.74 52.55 -3.63
C ASP A 116 -0.10 52.07 -4.84
N ASP A 117 -1.21 52.79 -5.05
CA ASP A 117 -1.96 52.91 -6.31
C ASP A 117 -1.09 53.60 -7.38
#